data_AF-A0A9N9HII8-F1
#
_entry.id   AF-A0A9N9HII8-F1
#
_cell.length_a   1.000
_cell.length_b   1.000
_cell.length_c   1.000
_cell.angle_alpha   90.00
_cell.angle_beta   90.00
_cell.angle_gamma   90.00
#
_symmetry.space_group_name_H-M   'P 1'
#
loop_
_entity.id
_entity.type
_entity.pdbx_description
1 polymer ?
#
loop_
_entity_poly.entity_id
_entity_poly.type
_entity_poly.pdbx_seq_one_letter_code
_entity_poly.pdbx_strand_id
1 'polypeptide(L)' 'MLADSNEVMRCKYILAILHASLYIVKRITKKELTLAPQLEVVSEENTGQVDYAIKALEELICITEEKLYQVVI' A
#
# COMPACT_ATOMS: atom_id res chain seq x y z
N MET A 1 -14.61 5.98 -14.00
CA MET A 1 -15.25 6.12 -12.68
C MET A 1 -14.67 7.36 -12.02
N LEU A 2 -15.51 8.33 -11.64
CA LEU A 2 -15.07 9.47 -10.84
C LEU A 2 -14.84 8.93 -9.42
N ALA A 3 -13.58 8.77 -9.03
CA ALA A 3 -13.24 8.52 -7.64
C ALA A 3 -13.89 9.63 -6.80
N ASP A 4 -14.62 9.24 -5.76
CA ASP A 4 -15.26 10.21 -4.89
C ASP A 4 -14.17 11.09 -4.28
N SER A 5 -14.37 12.40 -4.17
CA SER A 5 -13.30 13.30 -3.71
C SER A 5 -12.75 12.89 -2.34
N ASN A 6 -13.56 12.21 -1.54
CA ASN A 6 -13.17 11.66 -0.24
C ASN A 6 -12.25 10.44 -0.35
N GLU A 7 -12.44 9.58 -1.36
CA GLU A 7 -11.58 8.43 -1.64
C GLU A 7 -10.19 8.91 -2.07
N VAL A 8 -10.13 9.87 -3.00
CA VAL A 8 -8.87 10.46 -3.45
C VAL A 8 -8.07 11.10 -2.31
N MET A 9 -8.76 11.73 -1.35
CA MET A 9 -8.11 12.30 -0.17
C MET A 9 -7.66 11.22 0.83
N ARG A 10 -8.42 10.13 1.00
CA ARG A 10 -8.03 9.01 1.87
C ARG A 10 -6.80 8.28 1.32
N CYS A 11 -6.74 8.02 0.03
CA CYS A 11 -5.55 7.44 -0.62
C CYS A 11 -4.30 8.29 -0.32
N LYS A 12 -4.42 9.63 -0.34
CA LYS A 12 -3.29 10.54 -0.01
C LYS A 12 -2.81 10.38 1.43
N TYR A 13 -3.71 10.20 2.41
CA TYR A 13 -3.31 10.00 3.81
C TYR A 13 -2.62 8.65 4.02
N ILE A 14 -3.19 7.57 3.47
CA ILE A 14 -2.60 6.23 3.57
C ILE A 14 -1.21 6.23 2.93
N LEU A 15 -1.09 6.76 1.71
CA LEU A 15 0.16 6.87 0.99
C LEU A 15 1.21 7.68 1.78
N ALA A 16 0.81 8.81 2.38
CA ALA A 16 1.69 9.63 3.21
C ALA A 16 2.19 8.88 4.45
N ILE A 17 1.31 8.15 5.14
CA ILE A 17 1.66 7.35 6.32
C ILE A 17 2.62 6.22 5.93
N LEU A 18 2.36 5.53 4.82
CA LEU A 18 3.21 4.47 4.31
C LEU A 18 4.61 5.00 3.96
N HIS A 19 4.71 6.14 3.27
CA HIS A 19 6.00 6.76 2.96
C HIS A 19 6.78 7.17 4.23
N ALA A 20 6.12 7.77 5.22
CA ALA A 20 6.76 8.14 6.48
C ALA A 20 7.27 6.89 7.23
N SER A 21 6.45 5.85 7.29
CA SER A 21 6.79 4.57 7.92
C SER A 21 7.98 3.91 7.22
N LEU A 22 7.95 3.86 5.89
CA LEU A 22 9.02 3.32 5.06
C LEU A 22 10.33 4.07 5.28
N TYR A 23 10.28 5.40 5.36
CA TYR A 23 11.45 6.24 5.64
C TYR A 23 12.07 5.91 7.00
N ILE A 24 11.25 5.76 8.05
CA ILE A 24 11.72 5.40 9.40
C ILE A 24 12.38 4.01 9.38
N VAL A 25 11.74 3.01 8.76
CA VAL A 25 12.29 1.65 8.67
C VAL A 25 13.60 1.65 7.89
N LYS A 26 13.68 2.35 6.76
CA LYS A 26 14.91 2.52 5.97
C LYS A 26 16.02 3.17 6.80
N ARG A 27 15.69 4.18 7.60
CA ARG A 27 16.66 4.87 8.49
C ARG A 27 17.23 3.95 9.56
N ILE A 28 16.40 3.09 10.17
CA ILE A 28 16.77 2.18 11.27
C ILE A 28 17.52 0.97 10.72
N THR A 29 16.97 0.30 9.71
CA THR A 29 17.47 -0.99 9.21
C THR A 29 18.57 -0.83 8.15
N LYS A 30 18.70 0.36 7.54
CA LYS A 30 19.56 0.62 6.36
C LYS A 30 19.24 -0.26 5.15
N LYS A 31 18.09 -0.93 5.14
CA LYS A 31 17.62 -1.72 4.01
C LYS A 31 16.91 -0.82 3.01
N GLU A 32 17.15 -1.07 1.72
CA GLU A 32 16.38 -0.45 0.66
C GLU A 32 15.02 -1.14 0.58
N LEU A 33 13.96 -0.35 0.76
CA LEU A 33 12.59 -0.82 0.68
C LEU A 33 11.83 0.07 -0.30
N THR A 34 10.96 -0.53 -1.10
CA THR A 34 10.18 0.18 -2.13
C THR A 34 8.69 0.00 -1.85
N LEU A 35 7.92 1.06 -2.10
CA LEU A 35 6.46 1.03 -2.06
C LEU A 35 5.94 0.92 -3.50
N ALA A 36 5.13 -0.10 -3.77
CA ALA A 36 4.51 -0.36 -5.06
C ALA A 36 2.98 -0.31 -4.89
N PRO A 37 2.32 0.78 -5.32
CA PRO A 37 0.87 0.85 -5.34
C PRO A 37 0.27 -0.05 -6.43
N GLN A 38 -0.90 -0.62 -6.19
CA GLN A 38 -1.69 -1.43 -7.13
C GLN A 38 -0.91 -2.62 -7.72
N LEU A 39 -0.13 -3.30 -6.89
CA LEU A 39 0.71 -4.41 -7.32
C LEU A 39 -0.12 -5.69 -7.46
N GLU A 40 0.05 -6.42 -8.56
CA GLU A 40 -0.46 -7.78 -8.68
C GLU A 40 0.43 -8.74 -7.88
N VAL A 41 -0.20 -9.50 -6.99
CA VAL A 41 0.42 -10.54 -6.16
C VAL A 41 -0.14 -11.88 -6.59
N VAL A 42 0.77 -12.81 -6.87
CA VAL A 42 0.46 -14.18 -7.30
C VAL A 42 0.86 -15.12 -6.17
N SER A 43 -0.06 -15.96 -5.73
CA SER A 43 0.20 -17.11 -4.88
C SER A 43 -0.08 -18.41 -5.64
N GLU A 44 0.16 -19.56 -4.99
CA GLU A 44 -0.11 -20.86 -5.61
C GLU A 44 -1.61 -21.07 -5.87
N GLU A 45 -2.46 -20.53 -4.98
CA GLU A 45 -3.91 -20.69 -5.03
C GLU A 45 -4.67 -19.51 -5.68
N ASN A 46 -4.09 -18.29 -5.70
CA ASN A 46 -4.79 -17.12 -6.24
C ASN A 46 -3.88 -16.11 -6.93
N THR A 47 -4.52 -15.22 -7.67
CA THR A 47 -3.93 -13.97 -8.16
C THR A 47 -4.83 -12.82 -7.73
N GLY A 48 -4.25 -11.75 -7.21
CA GLY A 48 -5.00 -10.59 -6.76
C GLY A 48 -4.17 -9.32 -6.81
N GLN A 49 -4.83 -8.20 -7.12
CA GLN A 49 -4.21 -6.88 -7.02
C GLN A 49 -4.40 -6.34 -5.60
N VAL A 50 -3.32 -5.88 -5.00
CA VAL A 50 -3.32 -5.23 -3.67
C VAL A 50 -3.15 -3.73 -3.82
N ASP A 51 -3.77 -2.95 -2.94
CA ASP A 51 -3.72 -1.48 -3.04
C ASP A 51 -2.30 -0.94 -2.85
N TYR A 52 -1.55 -1.49 -1.89
CA TYR A 52 -0.16 -1.14 -1.66
C TYR A 52 0.67 -2.37 -1.25
N ALA A 53 1.84 -2.52 -1.86
CA ALA A 53 2.83 -3.53 -1.50
C ALA A 53 4.15 -2.87 -1.11
N ILE A 54 4.83 -3.38 -0.08
CA ILE A 54 6.21 -3.00 0.25
C ILE A 54 7.11 -4.17 -0.08
N LYS A 55 8.19 -3.88 -0.78
CA LYS A 55 9.19 -4.87 -1.20
C LYS A 55 10.58 -4.52 -0.68
N ALA A 56 11.39 -5.56 -0.50
CA ALA A 56 12.84 -5.44 -0.40
C ALA A 56 13.43 -6.14 -1.62
N LEU A 57 13.95 -5.37 -2.58
CA LEU A 57 14.32 -5.91 -3.90
C LEU A 57 13.12 -6.63 -4.56
N GLU A 58 13.22 -7.95 -4.75
CA GLU A 58 12.16 -8.77 -5.34
C GLU A 58 11.24 -9.41 -4.31
N GLU A 59 11.61 -9.40 -3.02
CA GLU A 59 10.86 -10.03 -1.94
C GLU A 59 9.70 -9.14 -1.48
N LEU A 60 8.49 -9.70 -1.46
CA LEU A 60 7.30 -9.04 -0.90
C LEU A 60 7.36 -9.12 0.64
N ILE A 61 7.34 -7.96 1.31
CA ILE A 61 7.48 -7.87 2.76
C ILE A 61 6.13 -7.62 3.44
N CYS A 62 5.29 -6.76 2.87
CA CYS A 62 3.94 -6.54 3.37
C CYS A 62 3.00 -6.02 2.29
N ILE A 63 1.71 -6.20 2.53
CA ILE A 63 0.61 -5.65 1.73
C ILE A 63 -0.29 -4.80 2.63
N THR A 64 -0.97 -3.80 2.05
CA THR A 64 -1.95 -2.96 2.74
C THR A 64 -3.13 -2.75 1.81
N GLU A 65 -4.30 -3.13 2.28
CA GLU A 65 -5.59 -2.91 1.61
C GLU A 65 -6.25 -1.66 2.16
N GLU A 66 -6.75 -0.80 1.28
CA GLU A 66 -7.56 0.34 1.63
C GLU A 66 -9.00 -0.12 1.90
N LYS A 67 -9.42 -0.03 3.16
CA LYS A 67 -10.81 -0.30 3.51
C LYS A 67 -11.65 0.96 3.40
N LEU A 68 -12.56 0.97 2.44
CA LEU A 68 -13.61 2.00 2.37
C LEU A 68 -14.59 1.80 3.53
N TYR A 69 -14.58 2.74 4.48
CA TYR A 69 -15.70 2.89 5.41
C TYR A 69 -16.89 3.46 4.63
N GLN A 70 -17.80 2.58 4.21
CA GLN A 70 -19.13 3.01 3.82
C GLN A 70 -19.87 3.42 5.09
N VAL A 71 -20.03 4.73 5.29
CA VAL A 71 -21.03 5.23 6.23
C VAL A 71 -22.37 5.00 5.56
N VAL A 72 -23.07 3.95 5.97
CA VAL A 72 -24.50 3.79 5.64
C VAL A 72 -25.22 4.86 6.45
N ILE A 73 -25.63 5.94 5.80
CA ILE A 73 -26.50 6.98 6.36
C ILE A 73 -27.94 6.51 6.26
#